data_AF-A0A1S7LHL5-F1
#
_entry.id   AF-A0A1S7LHL5-F1
#
_cell.length_a   1.000
_cell.length_b   1.000
_cell.length_c   1.000
_cell.angle_alpha   90.00
_cell.angle_beta   90.00
_cell.angle_gamma   90.00
#
_symmetry.space_group_name_H-M   'P 1'
#
loop_
_entity.id
_entity.type
_entity.pdbx_description
1 polymer ?
#
loop_
_entity_poly.entity_id
_entity_poly.type
_entity_poly.pdbx_seq_one_letter_code
_entity_poly.pdbx_strand_id
1 'polypeptide(L)'
;MSLFTTQHPELVHEAENMLIRRIAYDLSGNPEYIGQAAPGAQQTGEVWFIRRISYEGSNATAILFAEGSTKFNKRWDQRESYSYG
;
A
#
# COMPACT_ATOMS: atom_id res chain seq x y z
N MET A 1 18.96 -23.56 31.31
CA MET A 1 19.36 -23.53 29.89
C MET A 1 18.21 -22.95 29.10
N SER A 2 18.39 -21.73 28.62
CA SER A 2 17.36 -20.94 27.94
C SER A 2 17.27 -21.42 26.48
N LEU A 3 16.09 -21.87 26.05
CA LEU A 3 15.84 -22.39 24.69
C LEU A 3 15.72 -21.29 23.62
N PHE A 4 16.21 -20.07 23.89
CA PHE A 4 16.16 -18.96 22.94
C PHE A 4 17.41 -18.83 22.06
N THR A 5 18.06 -19.95 21.73
CA THR A 5 19.08 -19.97 20.66
C THR A 5 18.48 -20.56 19.41
N THR A 6 17.67 -19.78 18.71
CA THR A 6 17.70 -19.62 17.24
C THR A 6 16.91 -18.35 16.95
N GLN A 7 17.56 -17.21 17.10
CA GLN A 7 17.12 -16.03 16.36
C GLN A 7 17.21 -16.47 14.90
N HIS A 8 16.08 -16.52 14.19
CA HIS A 8 16.06 -16.68 12.74
C HIS A 8 16.19 -15.26 12.17
N PRO A 9 17.41 -14.70 12.00
CA PRO A 9 17.58 -13.35 11.47
C PRO A 9 16.97 -13.23 10.07
N GLU A 10 16.83 -14.34 9.35
CA GLU A 10 16.22 -14.37 8.02
C GLU A 10 14.73 -14.02 8.04
N LEU A 11 13.98 -14.45 9.06
CA LEU A 11 12.57 -14.03 9.23
C LEU A 11 12.44 -12.56 9.61
N VAL A 12 13.42 -12.03 10.36
CA VAL A 12 13.48 -10.60 10.71
C VAL A 12 13.86 -9.77 9.48
N HIS A 13 14.79 -10.25 8.65
CA HIS A 13 15.26 -9.58 7.44
C HIS A 13 14.24 -9.62 6.29
N GLU A 14 13.45 -10.70 6.18
CA GLU A 14 12.32 -10.78 5.24
C GLU A 14 11.18 -9.85 5.66
N ALA A 15 10.90 -9.71 6.96
CA ALA A 15 9.91 -8.77 7.47
C ALA A 15 10.29 -7.30 7.24
N GLU A 16 11.59 -6.99 7.18
CA GLU A 16 12.11 -5.63 6.91
C GLU A 16 11.76 -5.11 5.50
N ASN A 17 11.35 -5.98 4.55
CA ASN A 17 11.04 -5.59 3.17
C ASN A 17 9.70 -6.09 2.63
N MET A 18 8.86 -6.75 3.44
CA MET A 18 7.55 -7.25 3.02
C MET A 18 6.46 -6.18 3.17
N LEU A 19 6.27 -5.34 2.14
CA LEU A 19 5.08 -4.49 2.10
C LEU A 19 3.82 -5.31 1.81
N ILE A 20 2.78 -5.13 2.62
CA ILE A 20 1.44 -5.61 2.30
C ILE A 20 0.80 -4.72 1.23
N ARG A 21 -0.13 -5.29 0.46
CA ARG A 21 -0.94 -4.55 -0.53
C ARG A 21 -2.40 -4.56 -0.18
N ARG A 22 -3.06 -3.44 -0.45
CA ARG A 22 -4.52 -3.34 -0.50
C ARG A 22 -4.94 -2.79 -1.84
N ILE A 23 -6.06 -3.30 -2.36
CA ILE A 23 -6.62 -2.91 -3.64
C ILE A 23 -8.08 -2.56 -3.43
N ALA A 24 -8.50 -1.40 -3.92
CA ALA A 24 -9.91 -1.06 -4.08
C ALA A 24 -10.23 -1.06 -5.58
N TYR A 25 -11.44 -1.49 -5.91
CA TYR A 25 -11.89 -1.66 -7.30
C TYR A 25 -13.00 -0.65 -7.60
N ASP A 26 -13.04 -0.17 -8.84
CA ASP A 26 -14.14 0.65 -9.33
C ASP A 26 -15.42 -0.18 -9.54
N LEU A 27 -16.52 0.47 -9.97
CA LEU A 27 -17.79 -0.20 -10.26
C LEU A 27 -17.72 -1.17 -11.45
N SER A 28 -16.71 -1.04 -12.31
CA SER A 28 -16.46 -1.93 -13.45
C SER A 28 -15.59 -3.13 -13.06
N GLY A 29 -15.12 -3.20 -11.81
CA GLY A 29 -14.23 -4.24 -11.32
C GLY A 29 -12.76 -4.03 -11.68
N ASN A 30 -12.36 -2.85 -12.16
CA ASN A 30 -10.96 -2.52 -12.39
C ASN A 30 -10.27 -2.10 -11.08
N PRO A 31 -9.01 -2.48 -10.84
CA PRO A 31 -8.23 -1.95 -9.73
C PRO A 31 -8.08 -0.42 -9.83
N GLU A 32 -8.72 0.33 -8.94
CA GLU A 32 -8.67 1.80 -8.97
C GLU A 32 -7.60 2.36 -8.03
N TYR A 33 -7.53 1.85 -6.79
CA TYR A 33 -6.56 2.30 -5.80
C TYR A 33 -5.69 1.15 -5.33
N ILE A 34 -4.39 1.41 -5.18
CA ILE A 34 -3.42 0.45 -4.65
C ILE A 34 -2.65 1.11 -3.51
N GLY A 35 -2.76 0.52 -2.33
CA GLY A 35 -2.06 0.94 -1.12
C GLY A 35 -0.98 -0.06 -0.74
N GLN A 36 0.17 0.44 -0.28
CA GLN A 36 1.25 -0.37 0.29
C GLN A 36 1.65 0.15 1.66
N ALA A 37 1.90 -0.75 2.61
CA ALA A 37 2.38 -0.42 3.95
C ALA A 37 3.10 -1.62 4.56
N ALA A 38 3.77 -1.43 5.70
CA ALA A 38 4.37 -2.53 6.45
C ALA A 38 3.27 -3.50 6.97
N PRO A 39 3.61 -4.78 7.23
CA PRO A 39 2.68 -5.73 7.81
C PRO A 39 2.13 -5.22 9.16
N GLY A 40 0.84 -5.44 9.41
CA GLY A 40 0.17 -4.93 10.62
C GLY A 40 -0.28 -3.47 10.54
N ALA A 41 0.00 -2.75 9.44
CA ALA A 41 -0.49 -1.40 9.22
C ALA A 41 -2.03 -1.31 9.32
N GLN A 42 -2.50 -0.40 10.16
CA GLN A 42 -3.92 -0.06 10.27
C GLN A 42 -4.34 0.81 9.09
N GLN A 43 -5.58 0.66 8.62
CA GLN A 43 -6.11 1.47 7.52
C GLN A 43 -6.08 2.98 7.82
N THR A 44 -6.26 3.32 9.10
CA THR A 44 -6.26 4.68 9.63
C THR A 44 -4.86 5.20 9.99
N GLY A 45 -3.82 4.37 9.88
CA GLY A 45 -2.44 4.79 10.15
C GLY A 45 -1.88 5.60 8.99
N GLU A 46 -1.13 6.66 9.27
CA GLU A 46 -0.43 7.47 8.26
C GLU A 46 0.89 6.81 7.83
N VAL A 47 0.77 5.58 7.34
CA VAL A 47 1.92 4.72 6.98
C VAL A 47 1.76 4.10 5.60
N TRP A 48 0.73 4.51 4.85
CA TRP A 48 0.48 3.99 3.51
C TRP A 48 1.15 4.86 2.46
N PHE A 49 1.74 4.20 1.48
CA PHE A 49 1.94 4.74 0.15
C PHE A 49 0.70 4.39 -0.68
N ILE A 50 0.14 5.34 -1.44
CA ILE A 50 -1.09 5.13 -2.22
C ILE A 50 -0.91 5.67 -3.63
N ARG A 51 -1.31 4.85 -4.61
CA ARG A 51 -1.44 5.24 -6.02
C ARG A 51 -2.84 4.92 -6.54
N ARG A 52 -3.27 5.67 -7.55
CA ARG A 52 -4.50 5.45 -8.30
C ARG A 52 -4.17 5.09 -9.74
N ILE A 53 -4.93 4.18 -10.33
CA ILE A 53 -4.86 3.86 -11.75
C ILE A 53 -5.99 4.63 -12.45
N SER A 54 -5.65 5.38 -13.49
CA SER A 54 -6.62 6.01 -14.37
C SER A 54 -6.91 5.13 -15.57
N TYR A 55 -8.14 5.16 -16.05
CA TYR A 55 -8.62 4.32 -17.14
C TYR A 55 -9.32 5.12 -18.23
N GLU A 56 -9.17 4.67 -19.46
CA GLU A 56 -10.06 4.99 -20.58
C GLU A 56 -10.78 3.69 -20.99
N GLY A 57 -12.04 3.55 -20.58
CA GLY A 57 -12.74 2.26 -20.61
C GLY A 57 -12.09 1.27 -19.65
N SER A 58 -11.65 0.12 -20.15
CA SER A 58 -10.89 -0.88 -19.38
C SER A 58 -9.37 -0.77 -19.55
N ASN A 59 -8.90 0.18 -20.35
CA ASN A 59 -7.47 0.36 -20.60
C ASN A 59 -6.87 1.29 -19.54
N ALA A 60 -5.88 0.80 -18.79
CA ALA A 60 -5.14 1.64 -17.85
C ALA A 60 -4.28 2.65 -18.63
N THR A 61 -4.44 3.94 -18.35
CA THR A 61 -3.77 5.03 -19.05
C THR A 61 -2.72 5.74 -18.22
N ALA A 62 -2.84 5.72 -16.88
CA ALA A 62 -1.87 6.35 -15.98
C ALA A 62 -1.82 5.70 -14.61
N ILE A 63 -0.68 5.86 -13.93
CA ILE A 63 -0.52 5.64 -12.50
C ILE A 63 -0.24 7.00 -11.86
N LEU A 64 -1.12 7.43 -10.97
CA LEU A 64 -1.05 8.71 -10.28
C LEU A 64 -0.77 8.50 -8.80
N PHE A 65 0.00 9.37 -8.17
CA PHE A 65 0.34 9.22 -6.75
C PHE A 65 -0.52 10.13 -5.89
N ALA A 66 -0.91 9.65 -4.71
CA ALA A 66 -1.63 10.48 -3.75
C ALA A 66 -0.78 11.70 -3.37
N GLU A 67 -1.32 12.89 -3.59
CA GLU A 67 -0.65 14.18 -3.46
C GLU A 67 0.64 14.31 -4.29
N GLY A 68 0.76 13.55 -5.39
CA GLY A 68 1.98 13.50 -6.20
C GLY A 68 3.20 12.94 -5.44
N SER A 69 2.99 12.17 -4.37
CA SER A 69 4.04 11.76 -3.44
C SER A 69 4.22 10.25 -3.35
N THR A 70 5.47 9.81 -3.23
CA THR A 70 5.85 8.41 -2.98
C THR A 70 6.09 8.09 -1.51
N LYS A 71 5.79 9.03 -0.60
CA LYS A 71 5.99 8.86 0.85
C LYS A 71 4.94 7.95 1.46
N PHE A 72 5.34 7.19 2.49
CA PHE A 72 4.46 6.37 3.33
C PHE A 72 3.85 7.21 4.45
N ASN A 73 3.03 8.20 4.09
CA ASN A 73 2.41 9.14 5.03
C ASN A 73 0.93 9.40 4.72
N LYS A 74 0.25 8.41 4.15
CA LYS A 74 -1.17 8.45 3.79
C LYS A 74 -1.96 7.46 4.64
N ARG A 75 -3.26 7.66 4.72
CA ARG A 75 -4.21 6.71 5.32
C ARG A 75 -5.00 6.02 4.23
N TRP A 76 -5.11 4.70 4.31
CA TRP A 76 -5.86 3.91 3.33
C TRP A 76 -7.37 4.20 3.36
N ASP A 77 -7.94 4.48 4.53
CA ASP A 77 -9.36 4.81 4.66
C ASP A 77 -9.74 6.17 4.04
N GLN A 78 -8.75 7.03 3.80
CA GLN A 78 -8.92 8.34 3.16
C GLN A 78 -8.45 8.38 1.69
N ARG A 79 -8.22 7.21 1.06
CA ARG A 79 -7.66 7.12 -0.30
C ARG A 79 -8.42 7.97 -1.34
N GLU A 80 -9.74 8.06 -1.25
CA GLU A 80 -10.57 8.81 -2.21
C GLU A 80 -10.49 10.33 -2.00
N SER A 81 -10.05 10.78 -0.83
CA SER A 81 -9.99 12.20 -0.46
C SER A 81 -8.73 12.92 -0.95
N TYR A 82 -7.70 12.18 -1.40
CA TYR A 82 -6.45 12.79 -1.86
C TYR A 82 -6.57 13.32 -3.30
N SER A 83 -5.76 14.34 -3.61
CA SER A 83 -5.48 14.69 -5.00
C SER A 83 -4.54 13.66 -5.63
N TYR A 84 -4.63 13.46 -6.94
CA TYR A 84 -3.82 12.48 -7.67
C TYR A 84 -3.19 13.14 -8.90
N GLY A 85 -1.86 13.02 -9.00
CA GLY A 85 -1.04 13.60 -10.06
C GLY A 85 0.33 12.97 -10.16
#